data_AF-A0AA48RD96-F1
#
_entry.id   AF-A0AA48RD96-F1
#
_cell.length_a   1.000
_cell.length_b   1.000
_cell.length_c   1.000
_cell.angle_alpha   90.00
_cell.angle_beta   90.00
_cell.angle_gamma   90.00
#
_symmetry.space_group_name_H-M   'P 1'
#
loop_
_entity.id
_entity.type
_entity.pdbx_description
1 polymer ?
#
loop_
_entity_poly.entity_id
_entity_poly.type
_entity_poly.pdbx_seq_one_letter_code
_entity_poly.pdbx_strand_id
1 'polypeptide(L)'
;MDTGYSWLALLIESSFASRLLINRDNNIVFANRAAHGLFGYSHGELVGKSIDVIFASRKDRETAIPRMPLFSPRMVGDDHEIKGLTKSGAELLLRVGTAPIDTLSDSFLSVTIFDVTAFKQKEQEILLRVRQLEEGNKRVSKFAHLVAHELRNDLLEILSVSSKLRTTLTESRQKEAAEACALMHDLASRACDLVGDLLEYSQETSSVLSVQNAHPDKPST
;
A
#
# COMPACT_ATOMS: atom_id res chain seq x y z
N MET A 1 -53.36 -2.18 -3.40
CA MET A 1 -53.03 -2.21 -1.96
C MET A 1 -51.81 -1.33 -1.76
N ASP A 2 -51.92 -0.45 -0.78
CA ASP A 2 -51.26 0.85 -0.73
C ASP A 2 -49.74 0.89 -0.79
N THR A 3 -49.32 1.86 -1.61
CA THR A 3 -48.08 2.61 -1.70
C THR A 3 -47.66 3.28 -0.38
N GLY A 4 -47.44 2.50 0.68
CA GLY A 4 -46.84 3.02 1.93
C GLY A 4 -45.32 3.21 1.83
N TYR A 5 -44.65 2.38 1.02
CA TYR A 5 -43.18 2.27 1.02
C TYR A 5 -42.57 2.09 -0.36
N SER A 6 -43.24 2.55 -1.43
CA SER A 6 -42.68 2.51 -2.80
C SER A 6 -41.33 3.24 -2.89
N TRP A 7 -41.14 4.27 -2.08
CA TRP A 7 -39.86 4.99 -1.97
C TRP A 7 -38.75 4.16 -1.32
N LEU A 8 -39.02 3.19 -0.44
CA LEU A 8 -38.00 2.31 0.13
C LEU A 8 -37.37 1.41 -0.94
N ALA A 9 -38.20 0.85 -1.83
CA ALA A 9 -37.71 0.09 -2.97
C ALA A 9 -36.85 0.96 -3.89
N LEU A 10 -37.30 2.19 -4.18
CA LEU A 10 -36.54 3.14 -4.99
C LEU A 10 -35.20 3.54 -4.33
N LEU A 11 -35.15 3.72 -3.01
CA LEU A 11 -33.90 4.02 -2.29
C LEU A 11 -32.87 2.88 -2.35
N ILE A 12 -33.34 1.64 -2.32
CA ILE A 12 -32.47 0.46 -2.46
C ILE A 12 -32.02 0.34 -3.91
N GLU A 13 -32.92 0.56 -4.86
CA GLU A 13 -32.66 0.50 -6.30
C GLU A 13 -31.66 1.56 -6.76
N SER A 14 -31.77 2.79 -6.23
CA SER A 14 -30.89 3.91 -6.54
C SER A 14 -29.57 3.90 -5.75
N SER A 15 -29.34 2.90 -4.89
CA SER A 15 -28.12 2.81 -4.10
C SER A 15 -26.92 2.52 -5.00
N PHE A 16 -25.82 3.24 -4.77
CA PHE A 16 -24.53 2.94 -5.42
C PHE A 16 -23.90 1.63 -4.93
N ALA A 17 -24.29 1.17 -3.74
CA ALA A 17 -23.84 -0.12 -3.23
C ALA A 17 -24.61 -1.25 -3.91
N SER A 18 -23.90 -2.31 -4.29
CA SER A 18 -24.53 -3.51 -4.83
C SER A 18 -25.32 -4.20 -3.73
N ARG A 19 -26.62 -4.37 -3.93
CA ARG A 19 -27.51 -4.99 -2.94
C ARG A 19 -28.27 -6.15 -3.54
N LEU A 20 -28.27 -7.25 -2.80
CA LEU A 20 -29.03 -8.45 -3.07
C LEU A 20 -29.90 -8.78 -1.87
N LEU A 21 -31.03 -9.43 -2.11
CA LEU A 21 -31.80 -10.13 -1.10
C LEU A 21 -31.84 -11.60 -1.50
N ILE A 22 -31.53 -12.51 -0.57
CA ILE A 22 -31.63 -13.95 -0.80
C ILE A 22 -32.62 -14.60 0.16
N ASN A 23 -33.24 -15.68 -0.28
CA ASN A 23 -34.10 -16.53 0.56
C ASN A 23 -33.28 -17.61 1.31
N ARG A 24 -33.96 -18.47 2.08
CA ARG A 24 -33.34 -19.57 2.85
C ARG A 24 -32.60 -20.60 2.00
N ASP A 25 -32.94 -20.72 0.72
CA ASP A 25 -32.29 -21.61 -0.24
C ASP A 25 -31.08 -20.94 -0.94
N ASN A 26 -30.69 -19.74 -0.49
CA ASN A 26 -29.67 -18.89 -1.10
C ASN A 26 -29.99 -18.43 -2.53
N ASN A 27 -31.26 -18.46 -2.93
CA ASN A 27 -31.70 -17.93 -4.21
C ASN A 27 -31.91 -16.41 -4.10
N ILE A 28 -31.42 -15.68 -5.09
CA ILE A 28 -31.57 -14.23 -5.19
C ILE A 28 -33.03 -13.91 -5.50
N VAL A 29 -33.70 -13.20 -4.60
CA VAL A 29 -35.08 -12.75 -4.79
C VAL A 29 -35.15 -11.27 -5.21
N PHE A 30 -34.07 -10.51 -4.98
CA PHE A 30 -33.94 -9.13 -5.42
C PHE A 30 -32.47 -8.79 -5.70
N ALA A 31 -32.23 -7.97 -6.72
CA ALA A 31 -30.92 -7.40 -7.04
C ALA A 31 -31.11 -5.97 -7.57
N ASN A 32 -30.39 -5.00 -7.03
CA ASN A 32 -30.48 -3.63 -7.51
C ASN A 32 -29.62 -3.40 -8.77
N ARG A 33 -29.83 -2.27 -9.46
CA ARG A 33 -29.02 -1.85 -10.62
C ARG A 33 -27.52 -1.91 -10.38
N ALA A 34 -27.03 -1.52 -9.20
CA ALA A 34 -25.60 -1.56 -8.88
C ALA A 34 -25.06 -3.00 -8.91
N ALA A 35 -25.79 -3.98 -8.35
CA ALA A 35 -25.41 -5.38 -8.36
C ALA A 35 -25.37 -5.97 -9.79
N HIS A 36 -26.36 -5.63 -10.62
CA HIS A 36 -26.35 -6.00 -12.03
C HIS A 36 -25.12 -5.46 -12.77
N GLY A 37 -24.81 -4.18 -12.55
CA GLY A 37 -23.64 -3.52 -13.14
C GLY A 37 -22.31 -4.13 -12.66
N LEU A 38 -22.17 -4.37 -11.36
CA LEU A 38 -20.95 -4.92 -10.78
C LEU A 38 -20.61 -6.30 -11.34
N PHE A 39 -21.60 -7.18 -11.44
CA PHE A 39 -21.38 -8.56 -11.89
C PHE A 39 -21.58 -8.78 -13.40
N GLY A 40 -21.98 -7.74 -14.14
CA GLY A 40 -22.18 -7.80 -15.60
C GLY A 40 -23.41 -8.61 -16.04
N TYR A 41 -24.44 -8.68 -15.19
CA TYR A 41 -25.70 -9.35 -15.51
C TYR A 41 -26.73 -8.33 -16.01
N SER A 42 -27.60 -8.75 -16.95
CA SER A 42 -28.72 -7.90 -17.37
C SER A 42 -29.73 -7.72 -16.23
N HIS A 43 -30.53 -6.64 -16.30
CA HIS A 43 -31.56 -6.37 -15.30
C HIS A 43 -32.52 -7.56 -15.17
N GLY A 44 -32.81 -7.97 -13.92
CA GLY A 44 -33.64 -9.14 -13.61
C GLY A 44 -32.94 -10.50 -13.79
N GLU A 45 -31.81 -10.60 -14.49
CA GLU A 45 -31.15 -11.88 -14.78
C GLU A 45 -30.59 -12.58 -13.53
N LEU A 46 -30.18 -11.80 -12.53
CA LEU A 46 -29.72 -12.33 -11.25
C LEU A 46 -30.86 -12.94 -10.41
N VAL A 47 -32.10 -12.48 -10.60
CA VAL A 47 -33.24 -12.93 -9.80
C VAL A 47 -33.58 -14.37 -10.17
N GLY A 48 -33.79 -15.22 -9.15
CA GLY A 48 -34.04 -16.65 -9.28
C GLY A 48 -32.79 -17.52 -9.38
N LYS A 49 -31.60 -16.94 -9.58
CA LYS A 49 -30.33 -17.69 -9.54
C LYS A 49 -29.89 -17.93 -8.09
N SER A 50 -29.14 -19.00 -7.86
CA SER A 50 -28.37 -19.15 -6.62
C SER A 50 -27.33 -18.03 -6.51
N ILE A 51 -27.12 -17.49 -5.31
CA ILE A 51 -26.06 -16.50 -5.06
C ILE A 51 -24.66 -17.07 -5.30
N ASP A 52 -24.49 -18.38 -5.39
CA ASP A 52 -23.20 -19.00 -5.73
C ASP A 52 -22.62 -18.51 -7.07
N VAL A 53 -23.47 -18.05 -8.01
CA VAL A 53 -23.05 -17.60 -9.35
C VAL A 53 -22.16 -16.35 -9.36
N ILE A 54 -22.10 -15.61 -8.24
CA ILE A 54 -21.29 -14.39 -8.10
C ILE A 54 -20.00 -14.60 -7.29
N PHE A 55 -19.77 -15.80 -6.76
CA PHE A 55 -18.57 -16.15 -6.01
C PHE A 55 -17.62 -17.02 -6.85
N ALA A 56 -16.31 -16.83 -6.67
CA ALA A 56 -15.30 -17.62 -7.39
C ALA A 56 -15.24 -19.08 -6.93
N SER A 57 -15.52 -19.32 -5.66
CA SER A 57 -15.54 -20.67 -5.11
C SER A 57 -16.61 -20.83 -4.03
N ARG A 58 -16.94 -22.10 -3.76
CA ARG A 58 -17.80 -22.47 -2.63
C ARG A 58 -17.25 -21.98 -1.29
N LYS A 59 -15.93 -21.94 -1.14
CA LYS A 59 -15.24 -21.48 0.08
C LYS A 59 -15.42 -19.98 0.28
N ASP A 60 -15.29 -19.18 -0.78
CA ASP A 60 -15.53 -17.74 -0.73
C ASP A 60 -16.98 -17.45 -0.29
N ARG A 61 -17.94 -18.16 -0.90
CA ARG A 61 -19.35 -18.05 -0.52
C ARG A 61 -19.61 -18.44 0.93
N GLU A 62 -19.03 -19.54 1.41
CA GLU A 62 -19.21 -20.00 2.81
C GLU A 62 -18.57 -19.06 3.83
N THR A 63 -17.48 -18.39 3.44
CA THR A 63 -16.79 -17.41 4.29
C THR A 63 -17.60 -16.12 4.37
N ALA A 64 -18.13 -15.66 3.22
CA ALA A 64 -18.97 -14.46 3.14
C ALA A 64 -20.36 -14.66 3.77
N ILE A 65 -20.97 -15.83 3.53
CA ILE A 65 -22.34 -16.19 3.92
C ILE A 65 -22.32 -17.60 4.55
N PRO A 66 -22.06 -17.71 5.85
CA PRO A 66 -22.06 -18.99 6.55
C PRO A 66 -23.47 -19.57 6.68
N ARG A 67 -23.56 -20.91 6.79
CA ARG A 67 -24.85 -21.64 6.85
C ARG A 67 -25.61 -21.50 8.19
N MET A 68 -24.99 -20.98 9.24
CA MET A 68 -25.66 -20.77 10.52
C MET A 68 -26.62 -19.57 10.45
N PRO A 69 -27.70 -19.54 11.26
CA PRO A 69 -28.57 -18.38 11.30
C PRO A 69 -27.71 -17.17 11.67
N LEU A 70 -27.60 -16.22 10.74
CA LEU A 70 -26.97 -14.94 11.03
C LEU A 70 -27.93 -14.19 11.94
N PHE A 71 -27.71 -14.28 13.26
CA PHE A 71 -28.55 -13.59 14.24
C PHE A 71 -28.25 -12.08 14.33
N SER A 72 -27.20 -11.62 13.64
CA SER A 72 -26.76 -10.23 13.66
C SER A 72 -26.15 -9.79 12.33
N PRO A 73 -26.21 -8.48 12.01
CA PRO A 73 -25.45 -7.91 10.90
C PRO A 73 -23.95 -8.17 11.04
N ARG A 74 -23.29 -8.49 9.93
CA ARG A 74 -21.85 -8.77 9.87
C ARG A 74 -21.25 -8.22 8.59
N MET A 75 -20.00 -7.79 8.64
CA MET A 75 -19.16 -7.56 7.47
C MET A 75 -18.00 -8.57 7.41
N VAL A 76 -17.69 -9.03 6.21
CA VAL A 76 -16.58 -9.95 5.89
C VAL A 76 -15.88 -9.42 4.64
N GLY A 77 -14.55 -9.45 4.59
CA GLY A 77 -13.78 -8.96 3.44
C GLY A 77 -12.58 -8.08 3.79
N ASP A 78 -12.50 -7.60 5.03
CA ASP A 78 -11.33 -6.85 5.50
C ASP A 78 -10.20 -7.81 5.97
N ASP A 79 -10.55 -8.88 6.71
CA ASP A 79 -9.60 -9.89 7.22
C ASP A 79 -9.51 -11.16 6.35
N HIS A 80 -10.43 -11.34 5.41
CA HIS A 80 -10.52 -12.52 4.55
C HIS A 80 -10.75 -12.07 3.11
N GLU A 81 -9.87 -12.46 2.19
CA GLU A 81 -10.08 -12.19 0.77
C GLU A 81 -11.26 -13.01 0.25
N ILE A 82 -12.36 -12.34 -0.09
CA ILE A 82 -13.51 -12.97 -0.73
C ILE A 82 -13.41 -12.72 -2.23
N LYS A 83 -13.30 -13.79 -3.01
CA LYS A 83 -13.26 -13.68 -4.46
C LYS A 83 -14.64 -13.80 -5.09
N GLY A 84 -14.98 -12.81 -5.91
CA GLY A 84 -16.18 -12.77 -6.74
C GLY A 84 -15.88 -13.09 -8.20
N LEU A 85 -16.92 -13.48 -8.94
CA LEU A 85 -16.87 -13.64 -10.39
C LEU A 85 -17.97 -12.85 -11.07
N THR A 86 -17.61 -12.14 -12.13
CA THR A 86 -18.58 -11.57 -13.07
C THR A 86 -19.13 -12.65 -14.01
N LYS A 87 -20.23 -12.36 -14.71
CA LYS A 87 -20.79 -13.23 -15.77
C LYS A 87 -19.77 -13.59 -16.85
N SER A 88 -18.79 -12.71 -17.11
CA SER A 88 -17.72 -12.93 -18.08
C SER A 88 -16.58 -13.83 -17.58
N GLY A 89 -16.57 -14.14 -16.28
CA GLY A 89 -15.48 -14.88 -15.63
C GLY A 89 -14.36 -14.00 -15.05
N ALA A 90 -14.44 -12.67 -15.15
CA ALA A 90 -13.48 -11.79 -14.49
C ALA A 90 -13.59 -11.89 -12.96
N GLU A 91 -12.45 -12.04 -12.28
CA GLU A 91 -12.35 -12.09 -10.81
C GLU A 91 -12.39 -10.70 -10.19
N LEU A 92 -13.09 -10.59 -9.05
CA LEU A 92 -13.18 -9.39 -8.23
C LEU A 92 -12.77 -9.72 -6.79
N LEU A 93 -12.18 -8.75 -6.09
CA LEU A 93 -12.05 -8.81 -4.63
C LEU A 93 -13.26 -8.12 -4.01
N LEU A 94 -13.99 -8.87 -3.20
CA LEU A 94 -15.24 -8.43 -2.62
C LEU A 94 -15.11 -8.20 -1.11
N ARG A 95 -15.85 -7.19 -0.65
CA ARG A 95 -16.24 -7.06 0.75
C ARG A 95 -17.75 -7.20 0.85
N VAL A 96 -18.20 -8.13 1.68
CA VAL A 96 -19.58 -8.57 1.77
C VAL A 96 -20.13 -8.29 3.17
N GLY A 97 -21.20 -7.51 3.23
CA GLY A 97 -22.01 -7.29 4.42
C GLY A 97 -23.28 -8.10 4.35
N THR A 98 -23.65 -8.77 5.43
CA THR A 98 -24.88 -9.56 5.52
C THR A 98 -25.70 -9.12 6.71
N ALA A 99 -27.01 -8.95 6.55
CA ALA A 99 -27.92 -8.67 7.66
C ALA A 99 -29.22 -9.48 7.50
N PRO A 100 -29.65 -10.23 8.53
CA PRO A 100 -30.92 -10.94 8.49
C PRO A 100 -32.09 -9.96 8.40
N ILE A 101 -33.11 -10.32 7.64
CA ILE A 101 -34.40 -9.62 7.59
C ILE A 101 -35.48 -10.67 7.84
N ASP A 102 -36.00 -10.67 9.06
CA ASP A 102 -37.12 -11.51 9.44
C ASP A 102 -38.43 -10.76 9.23
N THR A 103 -39.31 -11.36 8.45
CA THR A 103 -40.71 -10.95 8.32
C THR A 103 -41.61 -11.95 9.06
N LEU A 104 -42.89 -11.61 9.23
CA LEU A 104 -43.85 -12.47 9.94
C LEU A 104 -44.03 -13.86 9.28
N SER A 105 -43.75 -13.99 7.98
CA SER A 105 -43.89 -15.25 7.21
C SER A 105 -42.57 -15.83 6.71
N ASP A 106 -41.60 -14.98 6.39
CA ASP A 106 -40.38 -15.36 5.67
C ASP A 106 -39.12 -14.77 6.29
N SER A 107 -37.99 -15.48 6.15
CA SER A 107 -36.67 -14.97 6.56
C SER A 107 -35.80 -14.81 5.33
N PHE A 108 -35.28 -13.61 5.16
CA PHE A 108 -34.39 -13.23 4.08
C PHE A 108 -33.02 -12.82 4.63
N LEU A 109 -32.01 -12.84 3.77
CA LEU A 109 -30.73 -12.25 4.07
C LEU A 109 -30.44 -11.11 3.09
N SER A 110 -30.28 -9.91 3.64
CA SER A 110 -29.78 -8.75 2.89
C SER A 110 -28.27 -8.87 2.73
N VAL A 111 -27.79 -8.77 1.50
CA VAL A 111 -26.38 -8.86 1.16
C VAL A 111 -25.96 -7.57 0.46
N THR A 112 -24.98 -6.88 1.04
CA THR A 112 -24.36 -5.69 0.45
C THR A 112 -22.95 -6.05 0.01
N ILE A 113 -22.60 -5.71 -1.24
CA ILE A 113 -21.33 -6.08 -1.84
C ILE A 113 -20.58 -4.83 -2.31
N PHE A 114 -19.30 -4.78 -1.97
CA PHE A 114 -18.37 -3.76 -2.41
C PHE A 114 -17.22 -4.40 -3.19
N ASP A 115 -16.92 -3.86 -4.36
CA ASP A 115 -15.66 -4.14 -5.04
C ASP A 115 -14.54 -3.37 -4.37
N VAL A 116 -13.56 -4.09 -3.83
CA VAL A 116 -12.38 -3.53 -3.18
C VAL A 116 -11.11 -3.79 -3.99
N THR A 117 -11.23 -4.28 -5.22
CA THR A 117 -10.09 -4.64 -6.08
C THR A 117 -9.13 -3.45 -6.29
N ALA A 118 -9.65 -2.32 -6.76
CA ALA A 118 -8.83 -1.12 -6.99
C ALA A 118 -8.26 -0.53 -5.69
N PHE A 119 -9.01 -0.63 -4.59
CA PHE A 119 -8.55 -0.18 -3.28
C PHE A 119 -7.37 -1.03 -2.79
N LYS A 120 -7.48 -2.36 -2.85
CA LYS A 120 -6.44 -3.30 -2.44
C LYS A 120 -5.19 -3.22 -3.31
N GLN A 121 -5.34 -3.01 -4.62
CA GLN A 121 -4.20 -2.79 -5.53
C GLN A 121 -3.40 -1.55 -5.14
N LYS A 122 -4.09 -0.43 -4.85
CA LYS A 122 -3.43 0.80 -4.39
C LYS A 122 -2.77 0.64 -3.03
N GLU A 123 -3.43 -0.06 -2.10
CA GLU A 123 -2.85 -0.38 -0.79
C GLU A 123 -1.53 -1.16 -0.93
N GLN A 124 -1.52 -2.19 -1.78
CA GLN A 124 -0.31 -2.96 -2.08
C GLN A 124 0.79 -2.13 -2.75
N GLU A 125 0.43 -1.26 -3.69
CA GLU A 125 1.39 -0.35 -4.33
C GLU A 125 2.04 0.60 -3.32
N ILE A 126 1.26 1.17 -2.41
CA ILE A 126 1.76 2.04 -1.34
C ILE A 126 2.73 1.26 -0.44
N LEU A 127 2.36 0.05 -0.02
CA LEU A 127 3.22 -0.78 0.83
C LEU A 127 4.55 -1.13 0.16
N LEU A 128 4.53 -1.40 -1.16
CA LEU A 128 5.74 -1.63 -1.94
C LEU A 128 6.62 -0.38 -1.98
N ARG A 129 6.04 0.80 -2.22
CA ARG A 129 6.77 2.07 -2.22
C ARG A 129 7.38 2.39 -0.86
N VAL A 130 6.65 2.16 0.24
CA VAL A 130 7.15 2.35 1.61
C VAL A 130 8.37 1.45 1.85
N ARG A 131 8.31 0.17 1.47
CA ARG A 131 9.44 -0.75 1.61
C ARG A 131 10.67 -0.26 0.82
N GLN A 132 10.47 0.19 -0.42
CA GLN A 132 11.56 0.73 -1.24
C GLN A 132 12.20 1.98 -0.62
N LEU A 133 11.39 2.87 -0.05
CA LEU A 133 11.89 4.05 0.66
C LEU A 133 12.67 3.67 1.92
N GLU A 134 12.19 2.71 2.70
CA GLU A 134 12.90 2.22 3.89
C GLU A 134 14.25 1.58 3.55
N GLU A 135 14.30 0.77 2.48
CA GLU A 135 15.55 0.17 1.98
C GLU A 135 16.52 1.24 1.46
N GLY A 136 16.01 2.25 0.74
CA GLY A 136 16.77 3.44 0.35
C GLY A 136 17.37 4.17 1.56
N ASN A 137 16.54 4.49 2.55
CA ASN A 137 16.96 5.20 3.75
C ASN A 137 18.01 4.41 4.54
N LYS A 138 17.86 3.07 4.66
CA LYS A 138 18.87 2.21 5.29
C LYS A 138 20.21 2.24 4.56
N ARG A 139 20.21 2.29 3.22
CA ARG A 139 21.46 2.39 2.43
C ARG A 139 22.17 3.72 2.70
N VAL A 140 21.43 4.83 2.63
CA VAL A 140 21.98 6.16 2.92
C VAL A 140 22.52 6.24 4.34
N SER A 141 21.78 5.73 5.32
CA SER A 141 22.21 5.72 6.72
C SER A 141 23.49 4.90 6.94
N LYS A 142 23.59 3.70 6.33
CA LYS A 142 24.81 2.88 6.40
C LYS A 142 26.01 3.59 5.75
N PHE A 143 25.81 4.17 4.58
CA PHE A 143 26.86 4.91 3.88
C PHE A 143 27.37 6.10 4.70
N ALA A 144 26.45 6.94 5.21
CA ALA A 144 26.80 8.06 6.08
C ALA A 144 27.57 7.62 7.33
N HIS A 145 27.22 6.48 7.91
CA HIS A 145 27.95 5.93 9.06
C HIS A 145 29.38 5.51 8.71
N LEU A 146 29.59 4.87 7.54
CA LEU A 146 30.92 4.49 7.06
C LEU A 146 31.79 5.72 6.83
N VAL A 147 31.27 6.72 6.10
CA VAL A 147 32.02 7.96 5.81
C VAL A 147 32.35 8.72 7.09
N ALA A 148 31.42 8.82 8.04
CA ALA A 148 31.69 9.47 9.32
C ALA A 148 32.78 8.77 10.14
N HIS A 149 32.87 7.44 10.05
CA HIS A 149 33.92 6.66 10.71
C HIS A 149 35.29 6.89 10.05
N GLU A 150 35.36 6.87 8.72
CA GLU A 150 36.58 7.13 7.97
C GLU A 150 37.09 8.56 8.21
N LEU A 151 36.23 9.56 8.09
CA LEU A 151 36.58 10.95 8.40
C LEU A 151 37.07 11.13 9.84
N ARG A 152 36.44 10.45 10.81
CA ARG A 152 36.90 10.50 12.20
C ARG A 152 38.32 9.95 12.34
N ASN A 153 38.61 8.84 11.66
CA ASN A 153 39.94 8.22 11.70
C ASN A 153 40.99 9.13 11.06
N ASP A 154 40.70 9.68 9.87
CA ASP A 154 41.61 10.61 9.17
C ASP A 154 41.87 11.86 10.02
N LEU A 155 40.83 12.44 10.63
CA LEU A 155 40.96 13.61 11.52
C LEU A 155 41.76 13.29 12.78
N LEU A 156 41.56 12.13 13.40
CA LEU A 156 42.35 11.69 14.56
C LEU A 156 43.82 11.50 14.19
N GLU A 157 44.11 10.98 13.00
CA GLU A 157 45.47 10.81 12.51
C GLU A 157 46.14 12.15 12.22
N ILE A 158 45.44 13.08 11.56
CA ILE A 158 45.90 14.47 11.35
C ILE A 158 46.23 15.13 12.70
N LEU A 159 45.36 15.02 13.71
CA LEU A 159 45.60 15.57 15.05
C LEU A 159 46.83 14.93 15.73
N SER A 160 47.02 13.61 15.57
CA SER A 160 48.19 12.90 16.10
C SER A 160 49.50 13.39 15.46
N VAL A 161 49.53 13.46 14.12
CA VAL A 161 50.70 13.94 13.37
C VAL A 161 50.99 15.41 13.66
N SER A 162 49.95 16.25 13.76
CA SER A 162 50.03 17.64 14.21
C SER A 162 50.71 17.78 15.58
N SER A 163 50.30 16.95 16.53
CA SER A 163 50.87 17.01 17.88
C SER A 163 52.33 16.57 17.91
N LYS A 164 52.71 15.56 17.09
CA LYS A 164 54.11 15.14 16.91
C LYS A 164 54.95 16.25 16.28
N LEU A 165 54.44 16.89 15.23
CA LEU A 165 55.06 18.05 14.59
C LEU A 165 55.37 19.16 15.58
N ARG A 166 54.41 19.50 16.44
CA ARG A 166 54.55 20.51 17.48
C ARG A 166 55.68 20.19 18.47
N THR A 167 55.91 18.92 18.79
CA THR A 167 57.03 18.50 19.65
C THR A 167 58.37 18.50 18.90
N THR A 168 58.40 18.08 17.63
CA THR A 168 59.63 17.95 16.83
C THR A 168 60.19 19.29 16.33
N LEU A 169 59.32 20.28 16.08
CA LEU A 169 59.71 21.65 15.75
C LEU A 169 60.49 22.34 16.88
N THR A 170 60.25 21.96 18.14
CA THR A 170 60.99 22.43 19.31
C THR A 170 62.45 21.91 19.37
N GLU A 171 62.74 20.79 18.70
CA GLU A 171 64.05 20.12 18.74
C GLU A 171 64.93 20.41 17.50
N SER A 172 64.52 21.36 16.64
CA SER A 172 65.25 21.74 15.40
C SER A 172 65.47 20.59 14.40
N ARG A 173 64.54 19.61 14.33
CA ARG A 173 64.59 18.50 13.37
C ARG A 173 63.75 18.77 12.13
N GLN A 174 64.31 19.56 11.22
CA GLN A 174 63.61 20.09 10.04
C GLN A 174 63.11 19.02 9.05
N LYS A 175 63.80 17.87 8.96
CA LYS A 175 63.43 16.76 8.08
C LYS A 175 62.21 15.97 8.58
N GLU A 176 62.17 15.62 9.87
CA GLU A 176 61.03 14.94 10.48
C GLU A 176 59.77 15.83 10.50
N ALA A 177 59.94 17.16 10.65
CA ALA A 177 58.84 18.11 10.51
C ALA A 177 58.28 18.16 9.08
N ALA A 178 59.14 18.14 8.05
CA ALA A 178 58.69 18.12 6.67
C ALA A 178 57.91 16.84 6.31
N GLU A 179 58.37 15.68 6.79
CA GLU A 179 57.70 14.38 6.59
C GLU A 179 56.32 14.34 7.26
N ALA A 180 56.21 14.87 8.48
CA ALA A 180 54.94 14.96 9.18
C ALA A 180 53.96 15.96 8.54
N CYS A 181 54.44 17.08 7.98
CA CYS A 181 53.58 18.02 7.24
C CYS A 181 53.05 17.38 5.95
N ALA A 182 53.89 16.63 5.23
CA ALA A 182 53.46 15.89 4.03
C ALA A 182 52.38 14.85 4.36
N LEU A 183 52.56 14.10 5.45
CA LEU A 183 51.57 13.11 5.89
C LEU A 183 50.22 13.75 6.29
N MET A 184 50.24 14.89 6.99
CA MET A 184 49.00 15.64 7.28
C MET A 184 48.31 16.15 6.01
N HIS A 185 49.09 16.60 5.01
CA HIS A 185 48.54 17.05 3.75
C HIS A 185 47.85 15.91 2.99
N ASP A 186 48.48 14.74 2.90
CA ASP A 186 47.89 13.57 2.24
C ASP A 186 46.62 13.06 2.96
N LEU A 187 46.61 13.08 4.30
CA LEU A 187 45.41 12.74 5.08
C LEU A 187 44.28 13.76 4.85
N ALA A 188 44.60 15.05 4.86
CA ALA A 188 43.62 16.10 4.61
C ALA A 188 43.07 16.05 3.18
N SER A 189 43.91 15.74 2.18
CA SER A 189 43.48 15.58 0.80
C SER A 189 42.50 14.41 0.66
N ARG A 190 42.81 13.25 1.25
CA ARG A 190 41.90 12.09 1.24
C ARG A 190 40.55 12.38 1.89
N ALA A 191 40.54 13.09 3.02
CA ALA A 191 39.30 13.50 3.67
C ALA A 191 38.48 14.47 2.79
N CYS A 192 39.13 15.39 2.07
CA CYS A 192 38.48 16.27 1.11
C CYS A 192 37.88 15.49 -0.07
N ASP A 193 38.60 14.52 -0.63
CA ASP A 193 38.11 13.67 -1.72
C ASP A 193 36.86 12.88 -1.27
N LEU A 194 36.90 12.28 -0.07
CA LEU A 194 35.76 11.54 0.50
C LEU A 194 34.53 12.43 0.75
N VAL A 195 34.72 13.68 1.18
CA VAL A 195 33.63 14.66 1.31
C VAL A 195 33.09 15.05 -0.06
N GLY A 196 33.95 15.15 -1.08
CA GLY A 196 33.58 15.37 -2.47
C GLY A 196 32.66 14.26 -3.00
N ASP A 197 33.08 13.00 -2.84
CA ASP A 197 32.30 11.81 -3.21
C ASP A 197 30.93 11.78 -2.51
N LEU A 198 30.87 12.21 -1.24
CA LEU A 198 29.63 12.28 -0.47
C LEU A 198 28.67 13.36 -1.00
N LEU A 199 29.20 14.51 -1.45
CA LEU A 199 28.39 15.57 -2.04
C LEU A 199 27.84 15.17 -3.42
N GLU A 200 28.63 14.50 -4.26
CA GLU A 200 28.16 13.97 -5.55
C GLU A 200 27.06 12.92 -5.34
N TYR A 201 27.26 11.96 -4.44
CA TYR A 201 26.26 10.94 -4.13
C TYR A 201 24.92 11.55 -3.61
N SER A 202 25.00 12.62 -2.81
CA SER A 202 23.83 13.36 -2.31
C SER A 202 23.06 14.10 -3.41
N GLN A 203 23.77 14.63 -4.40
CA GLN A 203 23.17 15.31 -5.55
C GLN A 203 22.50 14.33 -6.51
N GLU A 204 23.11 13.16 -6.74
CA GLU A 204 22.50 12.08 -7.53
C GLU A 204 21.23 11.53 -6.87
N THR A 205 21.26 11.27 -5.56
CA THR A 205 20.07 10.77 -4.85
C THR A 205 18.96 11.81 -4.77
N SER A 206 19.29 13.10 -4.61
CA SER A 206 18.29 14.19 -4.62
C SER A 206 17.68 14.44 -6.01
N SER A 207 18.45 14.24 -7.10
CA SER A 207 17.94 14.38 -8.47
C SER A 207 17.06 13.19 -8.90
N VAL A 208 17.33 11.99 -8.41
CA VAL A 208 16.43 10.83 -8.62
C VAL A 208 15.08 11.03 -7.91
N LEU A 209 15.06 11.70 -6.75
CA LEU A 209 13.83 12.04 -6.02
C LEU A 209 13.02 13.17 -6.68
N SER A 210 13.66 14.11 -7.39
CA SER A 210 12.94 15.20 -8.09
C SER A 210 12.35 14.75 -9.44
N VAL A 211 12.96 13.78 -10.13
CA VAL A 211 12.42 13.21 -11.37
C VAL A 211 11.14 12.39 -11.12
N GLN A 212 10.95 11.80 -9.94
CA GLN A 212 9.72 11.07 -9.59
C GLN A 212 8.52 11.96 -9.24
N ASN A 213 8.73 13.27 -9.03
CA ASN A 213 7.64 14.24 -8.78
C ASN A 213 7.15 14.97 -10.05
N ALA A 214 7.73 14.69 -11.22
CA ALA A 214 7.23 15.19 -12.50
C ALA A 214 6.17 14.22 -13.06
N HIS A 215 4.92 14.38 -12.61
CA HIS A 215 3.78 13.73 -13.24
C HIS A 215 3.56 14.34 -14.64
N PRO A 216 3.36 13.53 -15.70
CA PRO A 216 3.06 14.06 -17.02
C PRO A 216 1.60 14.55 -17.07
N ASP A 217 1.46 15.80 -17.48
CA ASP A 217 0.31 16.45 -18.12
C ASP A 217 -1.11 15.89 -17.87
N LYS A 218 -1.93 16.73 -17.22
CA LYS A 218 -3.36 16.82 -17.54
C LYS A 218 -3.49 17.28 -19.00
N PRO A 219 -4.31 16.63 -19.85
CA PRO A 219 -4.64 17.21 -21.14
C PRO A 219 -5.53 18.43 -20.93
N SER A 220 -5.07 19.56 -21.45
CA SER A 220 -5.85 20.77 -21.66
C SER A 220 -6.86 20.54 -22.79
N THR A 221 -8.13 20.32 -22.45
CA THR A 221 -9.35 20.84 -23.13
C THR A 221 -10.59 20.27 -22.47
#